data_AF-A0A2V9V9M7-F1
#
_entry.id   AF-A0A2V9V9M7-F1
#
_cell.length_a   1.000
_cell.length_b   1.000
_cell.length_c   1.000
_cell.angle_alpha   90.00
_cell.angle_beta   90.00
_cell.angle_gamma   90.00
#
_symmetry.space_group_name_H-M   'P 1'
#
loop_
_entity.id
_entity.type
_entity.pdbx_description
1 polymer ?
#
loop_
_entity_poly.entity_id
_entity_poly.type
_entity_poly.pdbx_seq_one_letter_code
_entity_poly.pdbx_strand_id
1 'polypeptide(L)'
;DVTRKTGLTEEHIRVLESAQNPVSQAAANIGRHVIEHHRQQGFLVDPNMHDSLAVAAFLDPSLLKWKEYYVDVETQGELTAGETLGYSPTAGDLRRQPEAEKEAPAKMVIRGSAPDLGTTRTSPVLRDKYAPNANVAMDVDSKRFFSLLIGRLTGK
;
A
#
# COMPACT_ATOMS: atom_id res chain seq x y z
N ASP A 1 3.63 -0.44 3.06
CA ASP A 1 2.97 0.54 3.96
C ASP A 1 1.67 -0.02 4.54
N VAL A 2 0.59 -0.06 3.77
CA VAL A 2 -0.76 -0.45 4.19
C VAL A 2 -0.96 -1.95 4.12
N THR A 3 -0.56 -2.58 3.01
CA THR A 3 -0.73 -4.04 2.84
C THR A 3 0.02 -4.84 3.91
N ARG A 4 1.13 -4.28 4.45
CA ARG A 4 1.90 -4.87 5.57
C ARG A 4 1.14 -4.93 6.91
N LYS A 5 -0.07 -4.37 6.98
CA LYS A 5 -0.97 -4.46 8.13
C LYS A 5 -2.02 -5.57 7.96
N THR A 6 -1.90 -6.42 6.94
CA THR A 6 -2.87 -7.47 6.60
C THR A 6 -2.28 -8.88 6.76
N GLY A 7 -1.66 -9.14 7.92
CA GLY A 7 -1.07 -10.44 8.23
C GLY A 7 -2.11 -11.56 8.34
N LEU A 8 -1.93 -12.63 7.58
CA LEU A 8 -2.76 -13.83 7.60
C LEU A 8 -2.29 -14.77 8.72
N THR A 9 -3.12 -14.92 9.76
CA THR A 9 -2.78 -15.70 10.95
C THR A 9 -3.29 -17.14 10.88
N GLU A 10 -2.77 -18.01 11.75
CA GLU A 10 -3.28 -19.38 11.95
C GLU A 10 -4.78 -19.39 12.35
N GLU A 11 -5.26 -18.36 13.05
CA GLU A 11 -6.67 -18.24 13.40
C GLU A 11 -7.54 -18.07 12.16
N HIS A 12 -7.12 -17.22 11.21
CA HIS A 12 -7.82 -17.06 9.93
C HIS A 12 -7.89 -18.40 9.17
N ILE A 13 -6.80 -19.17 9.16
CA ILE A 13 -6.77 -20.50 8.52
C ILE A 13 -7.77 -21.44 9.18
N ARG A 14 -7.81 -21.52 10.51
CA ARG A 14 -8.77 -22.37 11.22
C ARG A 14 -10.22 -22.02 10.89
N VAL A 15 -10.54 -20.74 10.74
CA VAL A 15 -11.90 -20.31 10.33
C VAL A 15 -12.21 -20.80 8.91
N LEU A 16 -11.27 -20.67 7.97
CA LEU A 16 -11.45 -21.18 6.60
C LEU A 16 -11.65 -22.70 6.56
N GLU A 17 -10.85 -23.46 7.33
CA GLU A 17 -10.97 -24.91 7.45
C GLU A 17 -12.32 -25.33 8.04
N SER A 18 -12.82 -24.59 9.04
CA SER A 18 -14.09 -24.89 9.71
C SER A 18 -15.33 -24.76 8.83
N ALA A 19 -15.25 -23.98 7.73
CA ALA A 19 -16.39 -23.76 6.84
C ALA A 19 -16.66 -24.92 5.87
N GLN A 20 -15.70 -25.85 5.70
CA GLN A 20 -15.85 -27.11 4.96
C GLN A 20 -16.45 -27.00 3.54
N ASN A 21 -16.32 -25.85 2.88
CA ASN A 21 -16.74 -25.68 1.49
C ASN A 21 -15.51 -25.71 0.55
N PRO A 22 -15.66 -26.06 -0.74
CA PRO A 22 -14.51 -26.22 -1.64
C PRO A 22 -13.62 -24.98 -1.76
N VAL A 23 -14.21 -23.79 -1.73
CA VAL A 23 -13.48 -22.51 -1.83
C VAL A 23 -12.70 -22.24 -0.54
N SER A 24 -13.33 -22.43 0.62
CA SER A 24 -12.67 -22.22 1.92
C SER A 24 -11.54 -23.22 2.15
N GLN A 25 -11.71 -24.48 1.74
CA GLN A 25 -10.65 -25.49 1.82
C GLN A 25 -9.48 -25.14 0.89
N ALA A 26 -9.74 -24.71 -0.35
CA ALA A 26 -8.69 -24.27 -1.25
C ALA A 26 -7.92 -23.07 -0.68
N ALA A 27 -8.61 -22.07 -0.15
CA ALA A 27 -8.00 -20.91 0.48
C ALA A 27 -7.17 -21.27 1.73
N ALA A 28 -7.68 -22.16 2.58
CA ALA A 28 -6.96 -22.66 3.75
C ALA A 28 -5.66 -23.38 3.36
N ASN A 29 -5.72 -24.26 2.35
CA ASN A 29 -4.55 -25.00 1.87
C ASN A 29 -3.45 -24.06 1.34
N ILE A 30 -3.84 -23.06 0.54
CA ILE A 30 -2.90 -22.05 0.04
C ILE A 30 -2.32 -21.25 1.21
N GLY A 31 -3.16 -20.73 2.10
CA GLY A 31 -2.73 -19.93 3.24
C GLY A 31 -1.78 -20.67 4.17
N ARG A 32 -2.06 -21.94 4.47
CA ARG A 32 -1.20 -22.82 5.25
C ARG A 32 0.18 -22.99 4.61
N HIS A 33 0.20 -23.29 3.32
CA HIS A 33 1.47 -23.44 2.59
C HIS A 33 2.31 -22.17 2.61
N VAL A 34 1.69 -21.00 2.44
CA VAL A 34 2.40 -19.71 2.46
C VAL A 34 2.95 -19.38 3.85
N ILE A 35 2.22 -19.68 4.92
CA ILE A 35 2.70 -19.50 6.30
C ILE A 35 3.89 -20.42 6.58
N GLU A 36 3.80 -21.70 6.22
CA GLU A 36 4.89 -22.67 6.39
C GLU A 36 6.13 -22.27 5.59
N HIS A 37 5.94 -21.80 4.35
CA HIS A 37 7.04 -21.29 3.53
C HIS A 37 7.75 -20.09 4.19
N HIS A 38 7.01 -19.13 4.74
CA HIS A 38 7.61 -18.00 5.48
C HIS A 38 8.46 -18.49 6.67
N ARG A 39 7.94 -19.45 7.44
CA ARG A 39 8.66 -20.04 8.58
C ARG A 39 9.96 -20.73 8.14
N GLN A 40 9.93 -21.48 7.03
CA GLN A 40 11.11 -22.15 6.47
C GLN A 40 12.19 -21.15 6.01
N GLN A 41 11.79 -19.96 5.56
CA GLN A 41 12.71 -18.88 5.21
C GLN A 41 13.18 -18.04 6.43
N GLY A 42 12.76 -18.41 7.65
CA GLY A 42 13.15 -17.73 8.89
C GLY A 42 12.38 -16.44 9.18
N PHE A 43 11.28 -16.18 8.48
CA PHE A 43 10.44 -15.02 8.77
C PHE A 43 9.57 -15.28 10.02
N LEU A 44 9.61 -14.33 10.96
CA LEU A 44 8.77 -14.34 12.17
C LEU A 44 7.39 -13.68 11.94
N VAL A 45 7.20 -13.04 10.79
CA VAL A 45 5.98 -12.30 10.45
C VAL A 45 5.09 -13.13 9.54
N ASP A 46 3.78 -13.04 9.80
CA ASP A 46 2.77 -13.68 8.97
C ASP A 46 2.76 -13.09 7.54
N PRO A 47 2.40 -13.90 6.52
CA PRO A 47 2.24 -13.41 5.15
C PRO A 47 1.17 -12.32 5.08
N ASN A 48 1.47 -11.26 4.32
CA ASN A 48 0.54 -10.16 4.11
C ASN A 48 -0.36 -10.40 2.91
N MET A 49 -1.62 -10.01 3.03
CA MET A 49 -2.67 -10.23 2.01
C MET A 49 -2.78 -9.06 1.03
N HIS A 50 -1.72 -8.86 0.23
CA HIS A 50 -1.58 -7.75 -0.72
C HIS A 50 -2.73 -7.65 -1.73
N ASP A 51 -2.90 -8.65 -2.59
CA ASP A 51 -3.76 -8.55 -3.77
C ASP A 51 -5.24 -8.60 -3.40
N SER A 52 -5.59 -9.44 -2.42
CA SER A 52 -6.97 -9.50 -1.90
C SER A 52 -7.40 -8.19 -1.23
N LEU A 53 -6.46 -7.39 -0.67
CA LEU A 53 -6.79 -6.07 -0.14
C LEU A 53 -7.19 -5.11 -1.27
N ALA A 54 -6.57 -5.19 -2.45
CA ALA A 54 -6.96 -4.37 -3.59
C ALA A 54 -8.40 -4.66 -4.04
N VAL A 55 -8.79 -5.95 -4.10
CA VAL A 55 -10.17 -6.35 -4.41
C VAL A 55 -11.13 -5.90 -3.31
N ALA A 56 -10.75 -6.09 -2.04
CA ALA A 56 -11.57 -5.65 -0.91
C ALA A 56 -11.79 -4.13 -0.92
N ALA A 57 -10.76 -3.35 -1.24
CA ALA A 57 -10.84 -1.89 -1.36
C ALA A 57 -11.74 -1.43 -2.51
N PHE A 58 -11.79 -2.18 -3.60
CA PHE A 58 -12.74 -1.91 -4.69
C PHE A 58 -14.20 -2.17 -4.24
N LEU A 59 -14.42 -3.23 -3.47
CA LEU A 59 -15.75 -3.58 -2.95
C LEU A 59 -16.23 -2.63 -1.84
N ASP A 60 -15.32 -2.24 -0.95
CA ASP A 60 -15.58 -1.33 0.17
C ASP A 60 -14.39 -0.38 0.36
N PRO A 61 -14.40 0.80 -0.30
CA PRO A 61 -13.32 1.78 -0.17
C PRO A 61 -13.15 2.32 1.26
N SER A 62 -14.16 2.19 2.12
CA SER A 62 -14.09 2.65 3.52
C SER A 62 -13.20 1.78 4.40
N LEU A 63 -12.73 0.62 3.89
CA LEU A 63 -11.72 -0.20 4.54
C LEU A 63 -10.36 0.51 4.62
N LEU A 64 -10.11 1.48 3.73
CA LEU A 64 -8.84 2.19 3.63
C LEU A 64 -9.01 3.66 3.98
N LYS A 65 -7.96 4.25 4.56
CA LYS A 65 -7.84 5.71 4.66
C LYS A 65 -7.06 6.21 3.45
N TRP A 66 -7.68 7.04 2.65
CA TRP A 66 -7.09 7.57 1.41
C TRP A 66 -6.52 8.96 1.62
N LYS A 67 -5.46 9.28 0.87
CA LYS A 67 -4.95 10.64 0.75
C LYS A 67 -4.60 10.92 -0.71
N GLU A 68 -4.91 12.13 -1.16
CA GLU A 68 -4.58 12.58 -2.51
C GLU A 68 -3.08 12.89 -2.64
N TYR A 69 -2.47 12.31 -3.67
CA TYR A 69 -1.08 12.51 -4.03
C TYR A 69 -0.96 12.75 -5.54
N TYR A 70 0.10 13.42 -5.94
CA TYR A 70 0.67 13.20 -7.26
C TYR A 70 1.64 12.03 -7.13
N VAL A 71 1.46 10.99 -7.94
CA VAL A 71 2.30 9.79 -7.96
C VAL A 71 2.95 9.66 -9.34
N ASP A 72 4.24 9.34 -9.34
CA ASP A 72 5.00 8.99 -10.53
C ASP A 72 5.87 7.75 -10.29
N VAL A 73 6.42 7.17 -11.36
CA VAL A 73 7.37 6.06 -11.27
C VAL A 73 8.75 6.54 -11.71
N GLU A 74 9.74 6.41 -10.83
CA GLU A 74 11.13 6.69 -11.19
C GLU A 74 11.65 5.61 -12.14
N THR A 75 12.28 6.01 -13.25
CA THR A 75 12.70 5.07 -14.31
C THR A 75 14.16 5.21 -14.73
N GLN A 76 14.88 6.22 -14.24
CA GLN A 76 16.23 6.55 -14.68
C GLN A 76 17.26 6.55 -13.55
N GLY A 77 16.85 6.79 -12.30
CA GLY A 77 17.76 6.91 -11.16
C GLY A 77 18.58 5.64 -10.88
N GLU A 78 19.88 5.81 -10.61
CA GLU A 78 20.82 4.70 -10.33
C GLU A 78 20.44 3.85 -9.11
N LEU A 79 19.83 4.46 -8.09
CA LEU A 79 19.44 3.78 -6.84
C LEU A 79 17.94 3.51 -6.71
N THR A 80 17.10 4.32 -7.37
CA THR A 80 15.66 4.43 -7.09
C THR A 80 14.79 4.06 -8.29
N ALA A 81 15.36 3.59 -9.40
CA ALA A 81 14.58 3.07 -10.52
C ALA A 81 13.58 1.99 -10.05
N GLY A 82 12.31 2.16 -10.40
CA GLY A 82 11.19 1.33 -9.96
C GLY A 82 10.44 1.83 -8.72
N GLU A 83 10.91 2.89 -8.06
CA GLU A 83 10.22 3.50 -6.93
C GLU A 83 8.95 4.24 -7.38
N THR A 84 7.87 4.07 -6.61
CA THR A 84 6.63 4.84 -6.74
C THR A 84 6.72 6.09 -5.85
N LEU A 85 6.96 7.24 -6.47
CA LEU A 85 7.20 8.50 -5.76
C LEU A 85 5.90 9.25 -5.50
N GLY A 86 5.55 9.41 -4.22
CA GLY A 86 4.38 10.16 -3.79
C GLY A 86 4.72 11.59 -3.36
N TYR A 87 4.17 12.58 -4.06
CA TYR A 87 4.25 13.99 -3.74
C TYR A 87 2.96 14.47 -3.10
N SER A 88 3.07 15.17 -1.97
CA SER A 88 1.92 15.84 -1.35
C SER A 88 2.39 17.13 -0.66
N PRO A 89 1.71 18.26 -0.91
CA PRO A 89 2.07 19.52 -0.26
C PRO A 89 1.80 19.46 1.24
N THR A 90 0.88 18.62 1.72
CA THR A 90 0.44 18.57 3.12
C THR A 90 0.82 17.26 3.81
N ALA A 91 1.68 16.43 3.22
CA ALA A 91 2.22 15.25 3.87
C ALA A 91 3.57 15.54 4.53
N GLY A 92 3.87 14.81 5.60
CA GLY A 92 5.07 14.99 6.41
C GLY A 92 4.75 15.44 7.83
N ASP A 93 5.81 15.58 8.63
CA ASP A 93 5.78 16.05 10.01
C ASP A 93 5.91 17.59 10.12
N LEU A 94 6.43 18.23 9.08
CA LEU A 94 6.59 19.67 8.98
C LEU A 94 5.23 20.38 8.84
N ARG A 95 4.82 21.06 9.91
CA ARG A 95 3.62 21.90 9.92
C ARG A 95 3.92 23.25 9.30
N ARG A 96 3.05 23.72 8.41
CA ARG A 96 3.11 25.07 7.84
C ARG A 96 2.12 25.99 8.56
N GLN A 97 2.36 27.30 8.47
CA GLN A 97 1.33 28.27 8.85
C GLN A 97 0.11 28.13 7.92
N PRO A 98 -1.11 28.41 8.40
CA PRO A 98 -2.34 28.20 7.63
C PRO A 98 -2.33 28.85 6.24
N GLU A 99 -1.78 30.06 6.12
CA GLU A 99 -1.67 30.81 4.87
C GLU A 99 -0.72 30.11 3.89
N ALA A 100 0.46 29.69 4.39
CA ALA A 100 1.45 28.97 3.59
C ALA A 100 0.96 27.59 3.17
N GLU A 101 0.12 26.94 3.96
CA GLU A 101 -0.50 25.66 3.62
C GLU A 101 -1.49 25.79 2.45
N LYS A 102 -2.30 26.85 2.45
CA LYS A 102 -3.23 27.15 1.34
C LYS A 102 -2.50 27.41 0.02
N GLU A 103 -1.33 28.05 0.08
CA GLU A 103 -0.54 28.39 -1.11
C GLU A 103 0.36 27.23 -1.58
N ALA A 104 0.62 26.23 -0.74
CA ALA A 104 1.58 25.18 -1.02
C ALA A 104 1.27 24.37 -2.30
N PRO A 105 0.03 23.92 -2.57
CA PRO A 105 -0.27 23.20 -3.81
C PRO A 105 0.04 24.03 -5.07
N ALA A 106 -0.17 25.35 -5.02
CA ALA A 106 0.06 26.24 -6.16
C ALA A 106 1.55 26.49 -6.43
N LYS A 107 2.41 26.36 -5.40
CA LYS A 107 3.85 26.64 -5.48
C LYS A 107 4.71 25.37 -5.57
N MET A 108 4.12 24.19 -5.36
CA MET A 108 4.85 22.93 -5.36
C MET A 108 5.16 22.47 -6.79
N VAL A 109 6.45 22.35 -7.09
CA VAL A 109 6.97 21.69 -8.30
C VAL A 109 7.20 20.20 -8.03
N ILE A 110 7.08 19.37 -9.06
CA ILE A 110 7.43 17.96 -9.01
C ILE A 110 8.84 17.80 -9.55
N ARG A 111 9.72 17.14 -8.77
CA ARG A 111 11.13 16.94 -9.12
C ARG A 111 11.48 15.47 -9.15
N GLY A 112 12.21 15.03 -10.18
CA GLY A 112 12.68 13.64 -10.30
C GLY A 112 13.91 13.35 -9.45
N SER A 113 14.42 12.13 -9.52
CA SER A 113 15.70 11.79 -8.88
C SER A 113 16.88 12.45 -9.62
N ALA A 114 18.01 12.61 -8.93
CA ALA A 114 19.26 12.94 -9.60
C ALA A 114 19.61 11.79 -10.56
N PRO A 115 20.01 12.08 -11.82
CA PRO A 115 20.19 11.04 -12.83
C PRO A 115 21.39 10.11 -12.57
N ASP A 116 22.43 10.59 -11.88
CA ASP A 116 23.66 9.84 -11.59
C ASP A 116 24.24 10.24 -10.21
N LEU A 117 24.78 9.25 -9.48
CA LEU A 117 25.37 9.51 -8.15
C LEU A 117 26.65 10.35 -8.19
N GLY A 118 27.30 10.40 -9.35
CA GLY A 118 28.59 11.05 -9.56
C GLY A 118 28.54 12.51 -10.01
N THR A 119 27.37 13.11 -10.25
CA THR A 119 27.31 14.51 -10.71
C THR A 119 26.77 15.47 -9.67
N THR A 120 27.12 16.75 -9.87
CA THR A 120 26.59 17.88 -9.11
C THR A 120 25.28 18.42 -9.69
N ARG A 121 24.68 17.73 -10.68
CA ARG A 121 23.43 18.17 -11.30
C ARG A 121 22.28 17.99 -10.32
N THR A 122 21.48 19.04 -10.16
CA THR A 122 20.29 18.98 -9.30
C THR A 122 19.17 18.18 -9.95
N SER A 123 18.33 17.56 -9.14
CA SER A 123 17.07 16.92 -9.56
C SER A 123 16.28 17.79 -10.54
N PRO A 124 15.95 17.28 -11.74
CA PRO A 124 15.21 18.02 -12.75
C PRO A 124 13.79 18.32 -12.25
N VAL A 125 13.25 19.46 -12.66
CA VAL A 125 11.81 19.74 -12.53
C VAL A 125 11.09 18.94 -13.63
N LEU A 126 10.21 18.04 -13.22
CA LEU A 126 9.41 17.22 -14.13
C LEU A 126 8.06 17.89 -14.45
N ARG A 127 7.50 18.61 -13.46
CA ARG A 127 6.25 19.37 -13.60
C ARG A 127 6.32 20.66 -12.80
N ASP A 128 5.81 21.74 -13.40
CA ASP A 128 5.81 23.07 -12.78
C ASP A 128 4.71 23.26 -11.74
N LYS A 129 3.72 22.37 -11.71
CA LYS A 129 2.56 22.49 -10.81
C LYS A 129 2.13 21.13 -10.28
N TYR A 130 1.88 21.07 -8.97
CA TYR A 130 1.21 19.95 -8.33
C TYR A 130 -0.28 19.89 -8.71
N ALA A 131 -0.71 18.71 -9.13
CA ALA A 131 -2.12 18.33 -9.24
C ALA A 131 -2.23 16.86 -8.84
N PRO A 132 -3.10 16.47 -7.89
CA PRO A 132 -3.22 15.07 -7.51
C PRO A 132 -3.71 14.22 -8.70
N ASN A 133 -3.15 13.02 -8.83
CA ASN A 133 -3.52 12.05 -9.87
C ASN A 133 -3.88 10.67 -9.29
N ALA A 134 -3.67 10.46 -7.99
CA ALA A 134 -3.91 9.18 -7.32
C ALA A 134 -4.40 9.38 -5.89
N ASN A 135 -5.30 8.50 -5.46
CA ASN A 135 -5.64 8.30 -4.05
C ASN A 135 -4.76 7.18 -3.51
N VAL A 136 -3.81 7.54 -2.65
CA VAL A 136 -2.88 6.58 -2.02
C VAL A 136 -3.48 6.12 -0.70
N ALA A 137 -3.48 4.80 -0.48
CA ALA A 137 -3.89 4.23 0.79
C ALA A 137 -2.84 4.53 1.86
N MET A 138 -3.25 5.07 3.00
CA MET A 138 -2.39 5.42 4.13
C MET A 138 -2.60 4.51 5.34
N ASP A 139 -3.77 3.87 5.43
CA ASP A 139 -4.13 2.99 6.54
C ASP A 139 -5.22 2.00 6.12
N VAL A 140 -5.41 0.94 6.92
CA VAL A 140 -6.43 -0.11 6.68
C VAL A 140 -7.10 -0.53 7.98
N ASP A 141 -8.41 -0.75 7.94
CA ASP A 141 -9.13 -1.51 8.96
C ASP A 141 -8.96 -3.01 8.69
N SER A 142 -7.86 -3.58 9.21
CA SER A 142 -7.50 -4.98 8.97
C SER A 142 -8.55 -5.96 9.48
N LYS A 143 -9.28 -5.62 10.55
CA LYS A 143 -10.32 -6.49 11.11
C LYS A 143 -11.52 -6.58 10.18
N ARG A 144 -12.01 -5.43 9.68
CA ARG A 144 -13.09 -5.42 8.69
C ARG A 144 -12.65 -6.06 7.37
N PHE A 145 -11.40 -5.85 6.96
CA PHE A 145 -10.83 -6.51 5.78
C PHE A 145 -10.89 -8.03 5.89
N PHE A 146 -10.37 -8.64 6.97
CA PHE A 146 -10.41 -10.09 7.14
C PHE A 146 -11.83 -10.62 7.35
N SER A 147 -12.70 -9.86 8.01
CA SER A 147 -14.12 -10.21 8.12
C SER A 147 -14.79 -10.30 6.75
N LEU A 148 -14.52 -9.34 5.86
CA LEU A 148 -15.02 -9.35 4.49
C LEU A 148 -14.41 -10.50 3.68
N LEU A 149 -13.08 -10.65 3.69
CA LEU A 149 -12.39 -11.68 2.92
C LEU A 149 -12.84 -13.09 3.32
N ILE A 150 -12.79 -13.40 4.62
CA ILE A 150 -13.13 -14.73 5.14
C ILE A 150 -14.64 -14.99 5.01
N GLY A 151 -15.50 -13.99 5.24
CA GLY A 151 -16.94 -14.12 4.99
C GLY A 151 -17.23 -14.61 3.57
N ARG A 152 -16.65 -13.92 2.57
CA ARG A 152 -16.81 -14.30 1.14
C ARG A 152 -16.29 -15.69 0.82
N LEU A 153 -15.15 -16.10 1.39
CA LEU A 153 -14.57 -17.44 1.15
C LEU A 153 -15.33 -18.55 1.87
N THR A 154 -15.96 -18.24 3.00
CA THR A 154 -16.73 -19.21 3.79
C THR A 154 -18.20 -19.29 3.38
N GLY A 155 -18.66 -18.41 2.49
CA GLY A 155 -20.07 -18.34 2.06
C GLY A 155 -20.99 -17.72 3.11
N LYS A 156 -20.44 -16.88 4.00
CA LYS A 156 -21.16 -16.15 5.06
C LYS A 156 -21.19 -14.66 4.79
#